data_AF-A0A2Z3JI66-F1
#
_entry.id   AF-A0A2Z3JI66-F1
#
_cell.length_a   1.000
_cell.length_b   1.000
_cell.length_c   1.000
_cell.angle_alpha   90.00
_cell.angle_beta   90.00
_cell.angle_gamma   90.00
#
_symmetry.space_group_name_H-M   'P 1'
#
loop_
_entity.id
_entity.type
_entity.pdbx_description
1 polymer ?
#
loop_
_entity_poly.entity_id
_entity_poly.type
_entity_poly.pdbx_seq_one_letter_code
_entity_poly.pdbx_strand_id
1 'polypeptide(L)' 'MNVACVEGLSPFDFAEVPVANSIEHPRDHDGRKRAALAGVLRFEPIEPR' A
#
# COMPACT_ATOMS: atom_id res chain seq x y z
N MET A 1 6.29 -2.10 -4.21
CA MET A 1 5.39 -2.13 -5.39
C MET A 1 4.19 -1.27 -5.03
N ASN A 2 3.81 -0.32 -5.89
CA ASN A 2 2.75 0.67 -5.62
C ASN A 2 1.51 0.35 -6.46
N VAL A 3 0.34 0.79 -6.01
CA VAL A 3 -0.92 0.62 -6.76
C VAL A 3 -0.84 1.23 -8.16
N ALA A 4 -0.15 2.37 -8.32
CA ALA A 4 0.07 3.03 -9.62
C ALA A 4 0.86 2.18 -10.64
N CYS A 5 1.50 1.09 -10.20
CA CYS A 5 2.20 0.15 -11.09
C CYS A 5 1.27 -0.92 -11.67
N VAL A 6 0.03 -1.03 -11.18
CA VAL A 6 -0.97 -1.98 -11.66
C VAL A 6 -1.75 -1.33 -12.79
N GLU A 7 -1.81 -1.99 -13.94
CA GLU A 7 -2.51 -1.49 -15.11
C GLU A 7 -3.99 -1.22 -14.82
N GLY A 8 -4.46 -0.04 -15.20
CA GLY A 8 -5.84 0.38 -15.00
C GLY A 8 -6.19 0.86 -13.58
N LEU A 9 -5.23 0.95 -12.66
CA LEU A 9 -5.47 1.43 -11.29
C LEU A 9 -4.71 2.73 -10.99
N SER A 10 -5.41 3.65 -10.33
CA SER A 10 -4.88 4.89 -9.77
C SER A 10 -4.81 4.80 -8.23
N PRO A 11 -3.79 5.39 -7.59
CA PRO A 11 -3.77 5.56 -6.13
C PRO A 11 -4.98 6.30 -5.58
N PHE A 12 -5.63 7.13 -6.40
CA PHE A 12 -6.79 7.92 -6.01
C PHE A 12 -8.12 7.15 -6.12
N ASP A 13 -8.10 5.93 -6.66
CA ASP A 13 -9.29 5.06 -6.70
C ASP A 13 -9.60 4.44 -5.33
N PHE A 14 -8.69 4.61 -4.36
CA PHE A 14 -8.81 4.06 -3.02
C PHE A 14 -8.78 5.19 -2.00
N ALA A 15 -9.68 5.14 -1.00
CA ALA A 15 -9.59 6.02 0.14
C ALA A 15 -8.34 5.73 0.98
N GLU A 16 -7.98 4.44 1.12
CA GLU A 16 -6.85 4.01 1.93
C GLU A 16 -6.09 2.86 1.27
N VAL A 17 -4.76 2.86 1.40
CA VAL A 17 -3.87 1.80 0.91
C VAL A 17 -2.87 1.43 2.02
N PRO A 18 -2.75 0.15 2.41
CA PRO A 18 -1.75 -0.29 3.38
C PRO A 18 -0.34 -0.21 2.80
N VAL A 19 0.61 0.21 3.63
CA VAL A 19 2.03 0.28 3.29
C VAL A 19 2.76 -0.85 3.97
N ALA A 20 3.38 -1.74 3.19
CA ALA A 20 4.25 -2.77 3.72
C ALA A 20 5.60 -2.17 4.20
N ASN A 21 6.16 -2.73 5.27
CA ASN A 21 7.51 -2.45 5.71
C ASN A 21 8.51 -3.09 4.72
N SER A 22 9.29 -2.26 4.05
CA SER A 22 10.27 -2.71 3.05
C SER A 22 11.55 -3.29 3.65
N ILE A 23 11.72 -3.26 4.99
CA ILE A 23 12.91 -3.80 5.68
C ILE A 23 12.73 -5.30 6.01
N GLU A 24 11.54 -5.74 6.41
CA GLU A 24 11.25 -7.13 6.78
C GLU A 24 10.38 -7.77 5.69
N HIS A 25 10.99 -8.49 4.76
CA HIS A 25 10.27 -9.15 3.68
C HIS A 25 9.76 -10.53 4.14
N PRO A 26 8.52 -10.94 3.82
CA PRO A 26 8.00 -12.28 4.14
C PRO A 26 8.94 -13.44 3.77
N ARG A 27 9.68 -13.27 2.68
CA ARG A 27 10.62 -14.28 2.18
C ARG A 27 11.85 -14.44 3.06
N ASP A 28 12.16 -13.46 3.90
CA ASP A 28 13.23 -13.56 4.92
C ASP A 28 12.85 -14.51 6.07
N HIS A 29 11.57 -14.91 6.13
CA HIS A 29 11.00 -15.77 7.16
C HIS A 29 10.27 -17.00 6.58
N ASP A 30 10.86 -17.63 5.55
CA ASP A 30 10.33 -18.80 4.82
C ASP A 30 8.91 -18.58 4.25
N GLY A 31 8.48 -17.34 4.04
CA GLY A 31 7.12 -17.02 3.62
C GLY A 31 6.04 -17.30 4.67
N ARG A 32 6.40 -17.69 5.89
CA ARG A 32 5.46 -18.02 6.98
C ARG A 32 4.91 -16.80 7.70
N LYS A 33 5.60 -15.66 7.59
CA LYS A 33 5.13 -14.37 8.12
C LYS A 33 4.47 -13.55 7.02
N ARG A 34 3.36 -12.89 7.37
CA ARG A 34 2.80 -11.83 6.52
C ARG A 34 3.75 -10.64 6.47
N ALA A 35 3.66 -9.83 5.41
CA ALA A 35 4.42 -8.60 5.34
C ALA A 35 4.03 -7.71 6.53
N ALA A 36 5.02 -7.27 7.30
CA ALA A 36 4.76 -6.29 8.35
C ALA A 36 4.23 -5.01 7.69
N LEU A 37 3.20 -4.39 8.28
CA LEU A 37 2.69 -3.11 7.78
C LEU A 37 3.44 -1.97 8.48
N ALA A 38 3.95 -1.02 7.69
CA ALA A 38 4.54 0.21 8.18
C ALA A 38 3.48 1.28 8.50
N GLY A 39 2.31 1.22 7.86
CA GLY A 39 1.23 2.17 8.08
C GLY A 39 0.15 2.11 7.00
N VAL A 40 -0.63 3.18 6.89
CA VAL A 40 -1.69 3.37 5.88
C VAL A 40 -1.51 4.74 5.25
N LEU A 41 -1.59 4.82 3.91
CA LEU A 41 -1.76 6.08 3.19
C LEU A 41 -3.24 6.31 2.95
N ARG A 42 -3.73 7.51 3.28
CA ARG A 42 -5.12 7.92 3.07
C ARG A 42 -5.20 9.06 2.07
N PHE A 43 -6.07 8.93 1.08
CA PHE A 43 -6.39 9.98 0.13
C PHE A 43 -7.67 10.69 0.56
N GLU A 44 -7.60 12.01 0.63
CA GLU A 44 -8.73 12.89 0.94
C GLU A 44 -8.86 13.88 -0.23
N PRO A 45 -9.90 13.78 -1.07
CA PRO A 45 -10.14 14.77 -2.10
C PRO A 45 -10.51 16.11 -1.44
N ILE A 46 -10.00 17.19 -2.00
CA ILE A 46 -10.45 18.54 -1.63
C ILE A 46 -11.85 18.70 -2.20
N GLU A 47 -12.85 19.05 -1.38
CA GLU A 47 -14.17 19.39 -1.88
C GLU A 47 -14.06 20.57 -2.87
N PRO A 48 -14.59 20.44 -4.10
CA PRO A 48 -14.64 21.58 -5.01
C PRO A 48 -15.58 22.64 -4.42
N ARG A 49 -15.07 23.87 -4.30
CA ARG A 49 -15.83 25.04 -3.87
C ARG A 49 -16.87 25.44 -4.90
#